data_AF-A0A2D4FE34-F1
#
_entry.id   AF-A0A2D4FE34-F1
#
_cell.length_a   1.000
_cell.length_b   1.000
_cell.length_c   1.000
_cell.angle_alpha   90.00
_cell.angle_beta   90.00
_cell.angle_gamma   90.00
#
_symmetry.space_group_name_H-M   'P 1'
#
loop_
_entity.id
_entity.type
_entity.pdbx_description
1 polymer ?
#
loop_
_entity_poly.entity_id
_entity_poly.type
_entity_poly.pdbx_seq_one_letter_code
_entity_poly.pdbx_strand_id
1 'polypeptide(L)'
;STSISALSLITLSTIFNLPNPLNAMQILWINIIMDGPPAQSLGVEPVDKDAIKKPPRNTTDTILSKSLILKIILSATVIIMGTIYVFWKEIPESGITPRTTTMTFTCFVFFDLFNALTCRSQTKLILEIGLFRNRMFLYSVLGSILGQMAVIYIPPLQKIFQTENLRALDLLFLTALASSVFILSELVKVCEKYYCRSKADHKPLEMV
;
A
#
# COMPACT_ATOMS: atom_id res chain seq x y z
N SER A 1 -2.09 -3.17 6.48
CA SER A 1 -2.99 -3.18 5.30
C SER A 1 -2.69 -4.34 4.37
N THR A 2 -1.44 -4.64 4.06
CA THR A 2 -1.02 -5.69 3.12
C THR A 2 -1.58 -7.08 3.43
N SER A 3 -1.37 -7.61 4.65
CA SER A 3 -1.90 -8.94 5.02
C SER A 3 -3.42 -9.00 5.02
N ILE A 4 -4.10 -7.92 5.45
CA ILE A 4 -5.56 -7.80 5.39
C ILE A 4 -6.02 -7.81 3.92
N SER A 5 -5.36 -7.05 3.05
CA SER A 5 -5.71 -6.96 1.63
C SER A 5 -5.52 -8.30 0.92
N ALA A 6 -4.40 -8.98 1.17
CA ALA A 6 -4.11 -10.29 0.59
C ALA A 6 -5.12 -11.36 1.04
N LEU A 7 -5.41 -11.45 2.34
CA LEU A 7 -6.39 -12.40 2.87
C LEU A 7 -7.80 -12.10 2.35
N SER A 8 -8.23 -10.83 2.39
CA SER A 8 -9.53 -10.42 1.87
C SER A 8 -9.67 -10.68 0.37
N LEU A 9 -8.63 -10.45 -0.43
CA LEU A 9 -8.65 -10.74 -1.86
C LEU A 9 -8.84 -12.24 -2.14
N ILE A 10 -8.15 -13.11 -1.40
CA ILE A 10 -8.29 -14.57 -1.52
C ILE A 10 -9.69 -15.01 -1.06
N THR A 11 -10.16 -14.49 0.08
CA THR A 11 -11.50 -14.81 0.60
C THR A 11 -12.60 -14.38 -0.39
N LEU A 12 -12.50 -13.18 -0.96
CA LEU A 12 -13.45 -12.73 -1.98
C LEU A 12 -13.38 -13.62 -3.22
N SER A 13 -12.18 -13.92 -3.74
CA SER A 13 -12.04 -14.80 -4.91
C SER A 13 -12.70 -16.15 -4.67
N THR A 14 -12.50 -16.72 -3.48
CA THR A 14 -13.08 -18.02 -3.10
C THR A 14 -14.60 -17.96 -2.99
N ILE A 15 -15.15 -16.92 -2.37
CA ILE A 15 -16.62 -16.74 -2.22
C ILE A 15 -17.29 -16.57 -3.59
N PHE A 16 -16.66 -15.82 -4.50
CA PHE A 16 -17.19 -15.57 -5.83
C PHE A 16 -16.86 -16.67 -6.86
N ASN A 17 -16.26 -17.81 -6.43
CA ASN A 17 -15.76 -18.87 -7.31
C ASN A 17 -14.89 -18.35 -8.48
N LEU A 18 -14.24 -17.21 -8.28
CA LEU A 18 -13.29 -16.65 -9.23
C LEU A 18 -11.99 -17.43 -9.08
N PRO A 19 -11.35 -17.80 -10.19
CA PRO A 19 -10.09 -18.50 -10.11
C PRO A 19 -9.03 -17.56 -9.51
N ASN A 20 -8.17 -18.11 -8.64
CA ASN A 20 -7.35 -17.30 -7.75
C ASN A 20 -6.44 -16.34 -8.54
N PRO A 21 -6.53 -15.02 -8.28
CA PRO A 21 -5.80 -14.01 -9.03
C PRO A 21 -4.28 -14.03 -8.77
N LEU A 22 -3.87 -14.64 -7.64
CA LEU A 22 -2.48 -14.75 -7.21
C LEU A 22 -2.14 -16.18 -6.82
N ASN A 23 -0.91 -16.60 -7.14
CA ASN A 23 -0.35 -17.87 -6.69
C ASN A 23 0.16 -17.75 -5.22
N ALA A 24 0.14 -18.86 -4.47
CA ALA A 24 0.75 -18.95 -3.14
C ALA A 24 2.20 -18.44 -3.09
N MET A 25 3.02 -18.72 -4.11
CA MET A 25 4.40 -18.21 -4.17
C MET A 25 4.46 -16.68 -4.29
N GLN A 26 3.55 -16.10 -5.08
CA GLN A 26 3.45 -14.65 -5.27
C GLN A 26 3.02 -13.95 -3.97
N ILE A 27 2.07 -14.54 -3.23
CA ILE A 27 1.62 -14.04 -1.92
C ILE A 27 2.76 -14.09 -0.90
N LEU A 28 3.52 -15.20 -0.87
CA LEU A 28 4.68 -15.32 0.01
C LEU A 28 5.72 -14.24 -0.30
N TRP A 29 5.99 -13.99 -1.58
CA TRP A 29 6.91 -12.93 -2.01
C TRP A 29 6.44 -11.54 -1.59
N ILE A 30 5.15 -11.23 -1.77
CA ILE A 30 4.55 -9.97 -1.32
C ILE A 30 4.82 -9.77 0.17
N ASN A 31 4.56 -10.77 1.01
CA ASN A 31 4.78 -10.64 2.44
C ASN A 31 6.27 -10.41 2.76
N ILE A 32 7.19 -11.15 2.13
CA ILE A 32 8.64 -10.97 2.36
C ILE A 32 9.10 -9.56 1.97
N ILE A 33 8.70 -9.08 0.80
CA ILE A 33 9.20 -7.82 0.26
C ILE A 33 8.57 -6.59 0.93
N MET A 34 7.38 -6.74 1.54
CA MET A 34 6.67 -5.66 2.24
C MET A 34 6.98 -5.63 3.74
N ASP A 35 6.98 -6.79 4.41
CA ASP A 35 7.22 -6.86 5.86
C ASP A 35 8.71 -6.85 6.22
N GLY A 36 9.60 -7.16 5.26
CA GLY A 36 11.03 -7.05 5.46
C GLY A 36 11.54 -5.61 5.30
N PRO A 37 12.03 -5.21 4.11
CA PRO A 37 12.76 -3.94 3.98
C PRO A 37 11.93 -2.68 4.29
N PRO A 38 10.71 -2.48 3.73
CA PRO A 38 9.93 -1.27 3.98
C PRO A 38 9.48 -1.14 5.43
N ALA A 39 8.89 -2.19 6.01
CA ALA A 39 8.40 -2.14 7.40
C ALA A 39 9.52 -1.91 8.41
N GLN A 40 10.69 -2.56 8.25
CA GLN A 40 11.85 -2.31 9.11
C GLN A 40 12.38 -0.87 8.96
N SER A 41 12.40 -0.35 7.73
CA SER A 41 12.88 1.01 7.47
C SER A 41 11.96 2.12 8.00
N LEU A 42 10.66 1.82 8.18
CA LEU A 42 9.72 2.71 8.86
C LEU A 42 10.01 2.80 10.37
N GLY A 43 10.58 1.75 10.96
CA GLY A 43 10.99 1.75 12.37
C GLY A 43 12.17 2.68 12.67
N VAL A 44 12.98 3.03 11.66
CA VAL A 44 14.09 3.98 11.78
C VAL A 44 13.73 5.39 11.30
N GLU A 45 12.45 5.67 11.07
CA GLU A 45 12.01 7.02 10.70
C GLU A 45 12.28 8.00 11.86
N PRO A 46 12.86 9.18 11.60
CA PRO A 46 13.14 10.15 12.64
C PRO A 46 11.86 10.57 13.38
N VAL A 47 11.96 10.63 14.71
CA VAL A 47 10.87 11.06 15.59
C VAL A 47 10.38 12.44 15.17
N ASP A 48 9.06 12.59 15.08
CA ASP A 48 8.46 13.88 14.77
C ASP A 48 8.81 14.90 15.86
N LYS A 49 9.34 16.07 15.47
CA LYS A 49 9.70 17.14 16.42
C LYS A 49 8.50 17.61 17.23
N ASP A 50 7.30 17.48 16.67
CA ASP A 50 6.06 17.82 17.36
C ASP A 50 5.60 16.71 18.33
N ALA A 51 6.14 15.50 18.24
CA ALA A 51 5.83 14.41 19.17
C ALA A 51 6.45 14.65 20.56
N ILE A 52 7.62 15.28 20.62
CA ILE A 52 8.29 15.62 21.89
C ILE A 52 7.48 16.65 22.70
N LYS A 53 6.67 17.48 22.02
CA LYS A 53 5.82 18.50 22.65
C LYS A 53 4.47 17.95 23.14
N LYS A 54 4.13 16.72 22.80
CA LYS A 54 2.86 16.11 23.21
C LYS A 54 3.01 15.47 24.61
N PRO A 55 1.97 15.53 25.45
CA PRO A 55 1.98 14.85 26.75
C PRO A 55 2.12 13.33 26.55
N PRO A 56 2.64 12.60 27.58
CA PRO A 56 2.75 11.15 27.54
C PRO A 56 1.42 10.50 27.21
N ARG A 57 1.43 9.50 26.33
CA ARG A 57 0.23 8.77 25.92
C ARG A 57 -0.39 8.06 27.14
N ASN A 58 -1.71 8.10 27.27
CA ASN A 58 -2.38 7.41 28.37
C ASN A 58 -2.29 5.89 28.17
N THR A 59 -2.09 5.13 29.24
CA THR A 59 -1.92 3.66 29.17
C THR A 59 -3.19 2.96 28.70
N THR A 60 -4.34 3.62 28.81
CA THR A 60 -5.65 3.15 28.34
C THR A 60 -5.94 3.45 26.87
N ASP A 61 -5.09 4.24 26.19
CA ASP A 61 -5.28 4.57 24.78
C ASP A 61 -4.91 3.37 23.88
N THR A 62 -5.87 2.92 23.09
CA THR A 62 -5.66 1.83 22.12
C THR A 62 -4.57 2.20 21.11
N ILE A 63 -3.67 1.28 20.79
CA ILE A 63 -2.62 1.47 19.77
C ILE A 63 -3.26 1.71 18.39
N LEU A 64 -4.36 1.01 18.13
CA LEU A 64 -5.17 1.14 16.92
C LEU A 64 -6.31 2.14 17.17
N SER A 65 -6.12 3.40 16.76
CA SER A 65 -7.20 4.38 16.80
C SER A 65 -8.25 4.08 15.72
N LYS A 66 -9.51 4.46 15.97
CA LYS A 66 -10.59 4.28 14.98
C LYS A 66 -10.26 4.94 13.64
N SER A 67 -9.64 6.11 13.64
CA SER A 67 -9.19 6.81 12.44
C SER A 67 -8.12 6.04 11.67
N LEU A 68 -7.18 5.39 12.38
CA LEU A 68 -6.14 4.56 11.76
C LEU A 68 -6.74 3.30 11.14
N ILE A 69 -7.68 2.64 11.83
CA ILE A 69 -8.41 1.48 11.29
C ILE A 69 -9.16 1.87 10.01
N LEU A 70 -9.88 3.00 10.01
CA LEU A 70 -10.60 3.47 8.83
C LEU A 70 -9.65 3.71 7.64
N LYS A 71 -8.48 4.32 7.86
CA LYS A 71 -7.46 4.49 6.81
C LYS A 71 -6.91 3.14 6.30
N ILE A 72 -6.70 2.17 7.18
CA ILE A 72 -6.26 0.82 6.80
C ILE A 72 -7.33 0.12 5.95
N ILE A 73 -8.60 0.18 6.36
CA ILE A 73 -9.70 -0.44 5.60
C ILE A 73 -9.87 0.26 4.25
N LEU A 74 -9.85 1.59 4.23
CA LEU A 74 -9.99 2.38 3.01
C LEU A 74 -8.86 2.09 2.01
N SER A 75 -7.60 2.06 2.46
CA SER A 75 -6.47 1.64 1.61
C SER A 75 -6.66 0.20 1.12
N ALA A 76 -6.98 -0.75 2.01
CA ALA A 76 -7.19 -2.15 1.64
C ALA A 76 -8.31 -2.32 0.58
N THR A 77 -9.43 -1.61 0.72
CA THR A 77 -10.53 -1.64 -0.26
C THR A 77 -10.07 -1.16 -1.62
N VAL A 78 -9.31 -0.06 -1.70
CA VAL A 78 -8.81 0.46 -2.99
C VAL A 78 -7.82 -0.52 -3.62
N ILE A 79 -6.92 -1.11 -2.83
CA ILE A 79 -5.97 -2.14 -3.30
C ILE A 79 -6.72 -3.34 -3.88
N ILE A 80 -7.71 -3.86 -3.14
CA ILE A 80 -8.53 -5.01 -3.58
C ILE A 80 -9.30 -4.65 -4.85
N MET A 81 -10.00 -3.52 -4.89
CA MET A 81 -10.77 -3.09 -6.07
C MET A 81 -9.87 -2.89 -7.29
N GLY A 82 -8.72 -2.23 -7.12
CA GLY A 82 -7.76 -2.02 -8.20
C GLY A 82 -7.16 -3.34 -8.71
N THR A 83 -6.87 -4.27 -7.81
CA THR A 83 -6.32 -5.59 -8.16
C THR A 83 -7.35 -6.44 -8.91
N ILE A 84 -8.60 -6.47 -8.43
CA ILE A 84 -9.71 -7.16 -9.12
C ILE A 84 -9.99 -6.51 -10.48
N TYR A 85 -9.95 -5.18 -10.58
CA TYR A 85 -10.12 -4.47 -11.83
C TYR A 85 -9.08 -4.86 -12.87
N VAL A 86 -7.79 -4.91 -12.49
CA VAL A 86 -6.72 -5.38 -13.38
C VAL A 86 -6.91 -6.85 -13.75
N PHE A 87 -7.28 -7.69 -12.79
CA PHE A 87 -7.55 -9.10 -13.03
C PHE A 87 -8.66 -9.29 -14.08
N TRP A 88 -9.81 -8.64 -13.90
CA TRP A 88 -10.92 -8.70 -14.87
C TRP A 88 -10.57 -8.14 -16.24
N LYS A 89 -9.85 -7.03 -16.30
CA LYS A 89 -9.43 -6.42 -17.57
C LYS A 89 -8.51 -7.34 -18.37
N GLU A 90 -7.68 -8.12 -17.68
CA GLU A 90 -6.60 -8.90 -18.29
C GLU A 90 -6.94 -10.39 -18.43
N ILE A 91 -8.13 -10.85 -18.04
CA ILE A 91 -8.58 -12.22 -18.32
C ILE A 91 -8.98 -12.31 -19.80
N PRO A 92 -8.25 -13.06 -20.64
CA PRO A 92 -8.70 -13.36 -21.98
C PRO A 92 -9.84 -14.40 -21.96
N GLU A 93 -10.59 -14.50 -23.05
CA GLU A 93 -11.66 -15.50 -23.22
C GLU A 93 -11.17 -16.95 -23.07
N SER A 94 -9.87 -17.19 -23.24
CA SER A 94 -9.21 -18.50 -23.09
C SER A 94 -8.92 -18.91 -21.63
N GLY A 95 -9.25 -18.08 -20.64
CA GLY A 95 -8.99 -18.34 -19.22
C GLY A 95 -7.72 -17.67 -18.68
N ILE A 96 -7.34 -17.97 -17.43
CA ILE A 96 -6.20 -17.32 -16.79
C ILE A 96 -4.89 -17.72 -17.47
N THR A 97 -4.12 -16.73 -17.86
CA THR A 97 -2.75 -16.90 -18.38
C THR A 97 -1.71 -16.48 -17.35
N PRO A 98 -0.45 -16.95 -17.46
CA PRO A 98 0.67 -16.43 -16.66
C PRO A 98 0.83 -14.90 -16.76
N ARG A 99 0.50 -14.31 -17.93
CA ARG A 99 0.45 -12.85 -18.09
C ARG A 99 -0.58 -12.19 -17.17
N THR A 100 -1.80 -12.73 -17.11
CA THR A 100 -2.88 -12.22 -16.24
C THR A 100 -2.43 -12.22 -14.77
N THR A 101 -1.88 -13.34 -14.27
CA THR A 101 -1.41 -13.43 -12.89
C THR A 101 -0.21 -12.51 -12.63
N THR A 102 0.70 -12.33 -13.60
CA THR A 102 1.84 -11.43 -13.46
C THR A 102 1.41 -9.96 -13.39
N MET A 103 0.44 -9.57 -14.20
CA MET A 103 -0.16 -8.23 -14.17
C MET A 103 -0.81 -7.94 -12.82
N THR A 104 -1.66 -8.86 -12.34
CA THR A 104 -2.30 -8.75 -11.02
C THR A 104 -1.29 -8.74 -9.88
N PHE A 105 -0.29 -9.62 -9.92
CA PHE A 105 0.79 -9.67 -8.93
C PHE A 105 1.59 -8.36 -8.86
N THR A 106 2.03 -7.85 -10.01
CA THR A 106 2.81 -6.61 -10.07
C THR A 106 1.97 -5.41 -9.65
N CYS A 107 0.69 -5.39 -10.02
CA CYS A 107 -0.28 -4.38 -9.56
C CYS A 107 -0.38 -4.35 -8.03
N PHE A 108 -0.55 -5.52 -7.40
CA PHE A 108 -0.67 -5.65 -5.95
C PHE A 108 0.60 -5.15 -5.24
N VAL A 109 1.77 -5.56 -5.72
CA VAL A 109 3.07 -5.11 -5.19
C VAL A 109 3.22 -3.60 -5.29
N PHE A 110 2.88 -3.00 -6.44
CA PHE A 110 2.96 -1.54 -6.59
C PHE A 110 1.99 -0.82 -5.66
N PHE A 111 0.75 -1.30 -5.57
CA PHE A 111 -0.24 -0.77 -4.63
C PHE A 111 0.27 -0.77 -3.19
N ASP A 112 0.88 -1.86 -2.74
CA ASP A 112 1.46 -1.95 -1.41
C ASP A 112 2.67 -1.03 -1.20
N LEU A 113 3.52 -0.84 -2.22
CA LEU A 113 4.63 0.12 -2.14
C LEU A 113 4.13 1.56 -2.00
N PHE A 114 3.12 1.96 -2.79
CA PHE A 114 2.48 3.27 -2.66
C PHE A 114 1.73 3.42 -1.33
N ASN A 115 1.14 2.35 -0.82
CA ASN A 115 0.51 2.35 0.50
C ASN A 115 1.55 2.46 1.62
N ALA A 116 2.72 1.80 1.50
CA ALA A 116 3.81 1.91 2.46
C ALA A 116 4.37 3.35 2.55
N LEU A 117 4.46 4.04 1.41
CA LEU A 117 4.77 5.47 1.36
C LEU A 117 3.76 6.30 2.16
N THR A 118 2.47 5.98 2.03
CA THR A 118 1.40 6.64 2.79
C THR A 118 1.52 6.40 4.30
N CYS A 119 1.83 5.16 4.70
CA CYS A 119 1.96 4.76 6.09
C CYS A 119 3.13 5.45 6.83
N ARG A 120 4.10 6.00 6.10
CA ARG A 120 5.23 6.76 6.67
C ARG A 120 4.79 7.96 7.51
N SER A 121 3.63 8.53 7.23
CA SER A 121 3.06 9.56 8.09
C SER A 121 1.56 9.42 8.24
N GLN A 122 1.12 9.40 9.50
CA GLN A 122 -0.29 9.30 9.83
C GLN A 122 -1.03 10.64 9.73
N THR A 123 -0.31 11.76 9.87
CA THR A 123 -0.89 13.11 10.04
C THR A 123 -0.32 14.16 9.11
N LYS A 124 0.95 14.04 8.71
CA LYS A 124 1.60 15.01 7.82
C LYS A 124 1.52 14.51 6.39
N LEU A 125 1.46 15.46 5.47
CA LEU A 125 1.53 15.18 4.05
C LEU A 125 2.95 14.69 3.73
N ILE A 126 3.05 13.74 2.82
CA ILE A 126 4.36 13.19 2.43
C ILE A 126 5.22 14.26 1.75
N LEU A 127 4.55 15.21 1.08
CA LEU A 127 5.14 16.40 0.49
C LEU A 127 5.74 17.36 1.53
N GLU A 128 5.14 17.47 2.73
CA GLU A 128 5.67 18.28 3.84
C GLU A 128 6.87 17.61 4.54
N ILE A 129 6.95 16.28 4.50
CA ILE A 129 8.01 15.49 5.14
C ILE A 129 9.27 15.38 4.26
N GLY A 130 9.06 15.31 2.94
CA GLY A 130 10.09 15.06 1.95
C GLY A 130 10.36 13.57 1.76
N LEU A 131 10.21 13.09 0.51
CA LEU A 131 10.44 11.69 0.13
C LEU A 131 11.87 11.23 0.46
N PHE A 132 12.86 12.11 0.32
CA PHE A 132 14.29 11.79 0.50
C PHE A 132 14.82 11.87 1.93
N ARG A 133 13.98 12.19 2.92
CA ARG A 133 14.45 12.39 4.29
C ARG A 133 14.95 11.10 4.96
N ASN A 134 14.35 9.95 4.64
CA ASN A 134 14.78 8.65 5.12
C ASN A 134 15.41 7.85 3.97
N ARG A 135 16.75 7.86 3.91
CA ARG A 135 17.50 7.13 2.88
C ARG A 135 17.33 5.62 3.01
N MET A 136 17.17 5.08 4.22
CA MET A 136 16.92 3.64 4.40
C MET A 136 15.59 3.23 3.78
N PHE A 137 14.52 4.00 4.00
CA PHE A 137 13.23 3.72 3.38
C PHE A 137 13.31 3.79 1.85
N LEU A 138 14.04 4.77 1.30
CA LEU A 138 14.25 4.86 -0.14
C LEU A 138 15.00 3.62 -0.68
N TYR A 139 16.06 3.18 -0.01
CA TYR A 139 16.78 1.96 -0.42
C TYR A 139 15.91 0.70 -0.29
N SER A 140 15.07 0.62 0.74
CA SER A 140 14.10 -0.47 0.88
C SER A 140 13.12 -0.49 -0.27
N VAL A 141 12.50 0.64 -0.62
CA VAL A 141 11.55 0.73 -1.75
C VAL A 141 12.23 0.45 -3.09
N LEU A 142 13.42 1.01 -3.32
CA LEU A 142 14.19 0.73 -4.53
C LEU A 142 14.57 -0.76 -4.62
N GLY A 143 15.00 -1.36 -3.52
CA GLY A 143 15.27 -2.79 -3.42
C GLY A 143 14.04 -3.63 -3.71
N SER A 144 12.87 -3.22 -3.20
CA SER A 144 11.60 -3.91 -3.48
C SER A 144 11.21 -3.82 -4.96
N ILE A 145 11.39 -2.66 -5.61
CA ILE A 145 11.14 -2.49 -7.04
C ILE A 145 12.12 -3.35 -7.86
N LEU A 146 13.41 -3.31 -7.53
CA LEU A 146 14.43 -4.13 -8.21
C LEU A 146 14.16 -5.63 -8.05
N GLY A 147 13.76 -6.06 -6.86
CA GLY A 147 13.34 -7.45 -6.60
C GLY A 147 12.13 -7.83 -7.43
N GLN A 148 11.12 -6.96 -7.53
CA GLN A 148 9.95 -7.20 -8.38
C GLN A 148 10.34 -7.31 -9.86
N MET A 149 11.21 -6.43 -10.36
CA MET A 149 11.72 -6.49 -11.73
C MET A 149 12.53 -7.77 -11.97
N ALA A 150 13.32 -8.22 -10.99
CA ALA A 150 14.03 -9.48 -11.07
C ALA A 150 13.06 -10.67 -11.21
N VAL A 151 11.97 -10.70 -10.44
CA VAL A 151 10.95 -11.77 -10.54
C VAL A 151 10.25 -11.79 -11.91
N ILE A 152 10.09 -10.64 -12.56
CA ILE A 152 9.40 -10.53 -13.84
C ILE A 152 10.31 -10.81 -15.03
N TYR A 153 11.61 -10.50 -14.96
CA TYR A 153 12.52 -10.56 -16.11
C TYR A 153 13.58 -11.66 -16.06
N ILE A 154 13.82 -12.30 -14.91
CA ILE A 154 14.86 -13.32 -14.76
C ILE A 154 14.26 -14.73 -14.95
N PRO A 155 14.67 -15.50 -15.97
CA PRO A 155 14.07 -16.80 -16.32
C PRO A 155 13.94 -17.85 -15.21
N PRO A 156 14.95 -18.09 -14.33
CA PRO A 156 14.77 -19.04 -13.23
C PRO A 156 13.71 -18.58 -12.21
N LEU A 157 13.61 -17.27 -11.95
CA LEU A 157 12.57 -16.72 -11.06
C LEU A 157 11.20 -16.81 -11.71
N GLN A 158 11.10 -16.55 -13.02
CA GLN A 158 9.84 -16.68 -13.76
C GLN A 158 9.22 -18.07 -13.67
N LYS A 159 10.03 -19.13 -13.72
CA LYS A 159 9.55 -20.51 -13.57
C LYS A 159 8.98 -20.79 -12.17
N ILE A 160 9.60 -20.21 -11.12
CA ILE A 160 9.17 -20.40 -9.73
C ILE A 160 7.90 -19.62 -9.44
N PHE A 161 7.83 -18.36 -9.89
CA PHE A 161 6.70 -17.47 -9.64
C PHE A 161 5.60 -17.55 -10.70
N GLN A 162 5.79 -18.39 -11.73
CA GLN A 162 4.91 -18.53 -12.89
C GLN A 162 4.59 -17.17 -13.54
N THR A 163 5.63 -16.36 -13.71
CA THR A 163 5.52 -15.00 -14.27
C THR A 163 5.97 -14.93 -15.73
N GLU A 164 5.48 -13.90 -16.43
CA GLU A 164 5.80 -13.63 -17.83
C GLU A 164 6.36 -12.20 -17.98
N ASN A 165 7.10 -11.94 -19.06
CA ASN A 165 7.64 -10.61 -19.32
C ASN A 165 6.51 -9.59 -19.54
N LEU A 166 6.48 -8.54 -18.72
CA LEU A 166 5.61 -7.39 -18.95
C LEU A 166 6.25 -6.38 -19.91
N ARG A 167 5.40 -5.74 -20.72
CA ARG A 167 5.81 -4.58 -21.51
C ARG A 167 5.98 -3.36 -20.61
N ALA A 168 6.85 -2.43 -21.02
CA ALA A 168 7.03 -1.16 -20.30
C ALA A 168 5.73 -0.34 -20.19
N LEU A 169 4.84 -0.44 -21.19
CA LEU A 169 3.51 0.21 -21.15
C LEU A 169 2.62 -0.37 -20.06
N ASP A 170 2.69 -1.69 -19.84
CA ASP A 170 1.94 -2.36 -18.78
C ASP A 170 2.43 -1.87 -17.42
N LEU A 171 3.76 -1.80 -17.21
CA LEU A 171 4.35 -1.26 -15.98
C LEU A 171 3.96 0.21 -15.74
N LEU A 172 3.95 1.04 -16.78
CA LEU A 172 3.52 2.43 -16.67
C LEU A 172 2.05 2.53 -16.26
N PHE A 173 1.17 1.74 -16.89
CA PHE A 173 -0.24 1.67 -16.55
C PHE A 173 -0.45 1.21 -15.10
N LEU A 174 0.23 0.16 -14.67
CA LEU A 174 0.17 -0.34 -13.30
C LEU A 174 0.67 0.68 -12.29
N THR A 175 1.76 1.39 -12.61
CA THR A 175 2.29 2.45 -11.74
C THR A 175 1.30 3.61 -11.61
N ALA A 176 0.69 4.02 -12.72
CA ALA A 176 -0.33 5.07 -12.73
C ALA A 176 -1.55 4.65 -11.90
N LEU A 177 -2.03 3.41 -12.08
CA LEU A 177 -3.13 2.88 -11.30
C LEU A 177 -2.78 2.81 -9.80
N ALA A 178 -1.58 2.33 -9.47
CA ALA A 178 -1.14 2.17 -8.08
C ALA A 178 -0.98 3.52 -7.35
N SER A 179 -0.62 4.58 -8.08
CA SER A 179 -0.54 5.94 -7.53
C SER A 179 -1.89 6.47 -7.02
N SER A 180 -3.01 5.89 -7.46
CA SER A 180 -4.35 6.28 -6.99
C SER A 180 -4.54 6.07 -5.48
N VAL A 181 -3.97 5.00 -4.91
CA VAL A 181 -4.02 4.75 -3.45
C VAL A 181 -3.29 5.84 -2.68
N PHE A 182 -2.15 6.28 -3.21
CA PHE A 182 -1.38 7.37 -2.62
C PHE A 182 -2.17 8.69 -2.65
N ILE A 183 -2.72 9.05 -3.82
CA ILE A 183 -3.51 10.28 -3.98
C ILE A 183 -4.70 10.29 -3.03
N LEU A 184 -5.47 9.20 -3.02
CA LEU A 184 -6.65 9.06 -2.17
C LEU A 184 -6.31 9.16 -0.69
N SER A 185 -5.18 8.59 -0.28
CA SER A 185 -4.75 8.67 1.11
C SER A 185 -4.27 10.07 1.52
N GLU A 186 -3.56 10.77 0.64
CA GLU A 186 -3.18 12.17 0.88
C GLU A 186 -4.41 13.07 0.94
N LEU A 187 -5.42 12.87 0.07
CA LEU A 187 -6.70 13.59 0.12
C LEU A 187 -7.41 13.39 1.46
N VAL A 188 -7.44 12.16 1.99
CA VAL A 188 -8.04 11.90 3.32
C VAL A 188 -7.31 12.68 4.41
N LYS A 189 -5.97 12.73 4.40
CA LYS A 189 -5.19 13.52 5.37
C LYS A 189 -5.48 15.02 5.24
N VAL A 190 -5.61 15.53 4.02
CA VAL A 190 -5.99 16.92 3.76
C VAL A 190 -7.38 17.21 4.33
N CYS A 191 -8.38 16.38 4.03
CA CYS A 191 -9.73 16.52 4.57
C CYS A 191 -9.77 16.50 6.10
N GLU A 192 -9.02 15.61 6.74
CA GLU A 192 -8.89 15.59 8.20
C GLU A 192 -8.29 16.88 8.75
N LYS A 193 -7.23 17.42 8.12
CA LYS A 193 -6.60 18.69 8.51
C LYS A 193 -7.58 19.86 8.39
N TYR A 194 -8.40 19.90 7.34
CA TYR A 194 -9.45 20.90 7.16
C TYR A 194 -10.57 20.76 8.20
N TYR A 195 -11.05 19.54 8.45
CA TYR A 195 -12.13 19.29 9.41
C TYR A 195 -11.70 19.61 10.86
N CYS A 196 -10.45 19.28 11.23
CA CYS A 196 -9.90 19.64 12.54
C CYS A 196 -9.72 21.16 12.72
N ARG A 197 -9.36 21.91 11.65
CA ARG A 197 -9.32 23.38 11.69
C ARG A 197 -10.71 23.98 11.87
N SER A 198 -11.69 23.52 11.09
CA SER A 198 -13.08 23.97 11.19
C SER A 198 -13.69 23.75 12.58
N LYS A 199 -13.36 22.62 13.23
CA LYS A 199 -13.82 22.34 14.61
C LYS A 199 -13.07 23.14 15.69
N ALA A 200 -11.86 23.61 15.41
CA ALA A 200 -11.12 24.51 16.31
C ALA A 200 -11.67 25.94 16.27
N ASP A 201 -12.14 26.40 15.10
CA ASP A 201 -12.80 27.70 14.93
C ASP A 201 -14.23 27.75 15.52
N HIS A 202 -14.80 26.60 15.88
CA HIS A 202 -16.15 26.47 16.47
C HIS A 202 -16.17 26.18 17.98
N LYS A 203 -15.06 26.38 18.70
CA LYS A 203 -15.10 26.56 20.16
C LYS A 203 -15.11 28.07 20.45
N PRO A 204 -16.27 28.69 20.70
CA PRO A 204 -16.30 30.03 21.28
C PRO A 204 -15.64 29.99 22.65
N LEU A 205 -15.07 31.13 23.02
CA LEU A 205 -14.49 31.46 24.32
C LEU A 205 -15.52 31.29 25.46
N GLU A 206 -15.74 30.08 25.95
CA GLU A 206 -16.36 29.84 27.26
C GLU A 206 -15.32 29.27 28.23
N MET A 207 -14.36 30.12 28.62
CA MET A 207 -13.64 30.04 29.90
C MET A 207 -13.00 31.41 30.15
N VAL A 208 -13.80 32.36 30.65
CA VAL A 208 -13.37 33.45 31.54
C VAL A 208 -14.43 33.57 32.62
#